data_AF-A0A5N7K194-F1
#
_entry.id   AF-A0A5N7K194-F1
#
_cell.length_a   1.000
_cell.length_b   1.000
_cell.length_c   1.000
_cell.angle_alpha   90.00
_cell.angle_beta   90.00
_cell.angle_gamma   90.00
#
_symmetry.space_group_name_H-M   'P 1'
#
loop_
_entity.id
_entity.type
_entity.pdbx_description
1 polymer ?
#
loop_
_entity_poly.entity_id
_entity_poly.type
_entity_poly.pdbx_seq_one_letter_code
_entity_poly.pdbx_strand_id
1 'polypeptide(L)'
;LKCAGAGNWGRSPQLLASLELAAKTHPVGCDCYPYAASSSTLDLKQVTDAFRITITWSTPHPQMGGRDLQEIAGEWQVSLMEAARRLQPAGAVYYGMDEADVRRILAHPLSMVGSDGLPEDPFPHPRLWGAFPRVLGHFSRDVGLFPLHTAVHKMTGLSAARFGLAERGEIRQGYWADLVLFDPLRV
;
A
#
# COMPACT_ATOMS: atom_id res chain seq x y z
N LEU A 1 1.33 7.46 -1.49
CA LEU A 1 2.08 7.80 -2.73
C LEU A 1 2.49 6.52 -3.44
N LYS A 2 2.33 6.44 -4.77
CA LYS A 2 2.70 5.25 -5.56
C LYS A 2 2.94 5.57 -7.04
N CYS A 3 3.71 4.74 -7.71
CA CYS A 3 3.85 4.69 -9.16
C CYS A 3 3.07 3.48 -9.68
N ALA A 4 1.78 3.67 -10.00
CA ALA A 4 0.88 2.59 -10.43
C ALA A 4 0.80 2.50 -11.96
N GLY A 5 0.75 1.26 -12.46
CA GLY A 5 0.72 0.92 -13.88
C GLY A 5 2.13 0.69 -14.44
N ALA A 6 2.29 -0.34 -15.27
CA ALA A 6 3.58 -0.76 -15.83
C ALA A 6 4.33 0.36 -16.57
N GLY A 7 3.61 1.25 -17.26
CA GLY A 7 4.20 2.42 -17.94
C GLY A 7 4.77 3.50 -17.00
N ASN A 8 4.60 3.37 -15.69
CA ASN A 8 5.06 4.36 -14.69
C ASN A 8 6.17 3.85 -13.78
N TRP A 9 6.67 2.63 -13.96
CA TRP A 9 7.75 2.08 -13.15
C TRP A 9 9.05 2.88 -13.32
N GLY A 10 9.80 3.03 -12.24
CA GLY A 10 11.03 3.81 -12.18
C GLY A 10 10.81 5.33 -12.07
N ARG A 11 9.56 5.81 -12.05
CA ARG A 11 9.25 7.25 -12.01
C ARG A 11 9.26 7.85 -10.60
N SER A 12 9.42 7.04 -9.55
CA SER A 12 9.35 7.58 -8.19
C SER A 12 10.42 8.63 -7.85
N PRO A 13 11.63 8.69 -8.45
CA PRO A 13 12.55 9.80 -8.24
C PRO A 13 11.98 11.16 -8.67
N GLN A 14 11.26 11.20 -9.80
CA GLN A 14 10.65 12.43 -10.33
C GLN A 14 9.53 12.93 -9.41
N LEU A 15 8.74 11.98 -8.89
CA LEU A 15 7.64 12.23 -7.98
C LEU A 15 8.14 12.72 -6.62
N LEU A 16 9.19 12.08 -6.06
CA LEU A 16 9.81 12.48 -4.80
C LEU A 16 10.47 13.85 -4.91
N ALA A 17 11.16 14.16 -6.02
CA ALA A 17 11.73 15.49 -6.25
C ALA A 17 10.65 16.59 -6.26
N SER A 18 9.47 16.29 -6.81
CA SER A 18 8.32 17.21 -6.78
C SER A 18 7.77 17.39 -5.37
N LEU A 19 7.68 16.30 -4.58
CA LEU A 19 7.29 16.36 -3.16
C LEU A 19 8.28 17.19 -2.34
N GLU A 20 9.58 16.98 -2.52
CA GLU A 20 10.64 17.74 -1.85
C GLU A 20 10.58 19.24 -2.21
N LEU A 21 10.35 19.56 -3.48
CA LEU A 21 10.21 20.95 -3.93
C LEU A 21 9.02 21.64 -3.24
N ALA A 22 7.86 20.98 -3.18
CA ALA A 22 6.69 21.50 -2.50
C ALA A 22 6.91 21.63 -0.98
N ALA A 23 7.65 20.70 -0.37
CA ALA A 23 7.95 20.69 1.06
C ALA A 23 8.81 21.88 1.52
N LYS A 24 9.48 22.60 0.60
CA LYS A 24 10.23 23.83 0.93
C LYS A 24 9.33 24.98 1.36
N THR A 25 8.09 25.02 0.89
CA THR A 25 7.17 26.15 1.11
C THR A 25 5.86 25.76 1.74
N HIS A 26 5.50 24.47 1.73
CA HIS A 26 4.25 23.96 2.27
C HIS A 26 4.49 22.74 3.17
N PRO A 27 3.67 22.55 4.21
CA PRO A 27 3.78 21.40 5.11
C PRO A 27 3.22 20.12 4.47
N VAL A 28 3.81 19.67 3.36
CA VAL A 28 3.39 18.47 2.63
C VAL A 28 4.16 17.23 3.09
N GLY A 29 3.53 16.07 2.91
CA GLY A 29 4.10 14.75 3.16
C GLY A 29 3.34 13.70 2.35
N CYS A 30 3.65 12.43 2.56
CA CYS A 30 2.89 11.33 1.98
C CYS A 30 2.89 10.12 2.91
N ASP A 31 2.06 9.14 2.60
CA ASP A 31 2.12 7.79 3.16
C ASP A 31 2.49 6.75 2.09
N CYS A 32 2.83 5.54 2.52
CA CYS A 32 3.06 4.38 1.66
C CYS A 32 2.70 3.09 2.41
N TYR A 33 2.01 2.17 1.74
CA TYR A 33 1.89 0.77 2.20
C TYR A 33 3.04 -0.05 1.61
N PRO A 34 3.57 -1.04 2.34
CA PRO A 34 4.84 -1.70 2.01
C PRO A 34 4.66 -2.89 1.03
N TYR A 35 3.94 -2.68 -0.07
CA TYR A 35 3.62 -3.71 -1.07
C TYR A 35 3.62 -3.15 -2.50
N ALA A 36 4.14 -3.94 -3.45
CA ALA A 36 4.10 -3.66 -4.89
C ALA A 36 2.76 -4.05 -5.56
N ALA A 37 1.66 -4.06 -4.80
CA ALA A 37 0.31 -4.26 -5.31
C ALA A 37 -0.66 -3.31 -4.62
N SER A 38 -1.63 -2.80 -5.37
CA SER A 38 -2.69 -1.93 -4.86
C SER A 38 -4.02 -2.65 -4.81
N SER A 39 -4.98 -2.17 -4.01
CA SER A 39 -6.33 -2.74 -3.94
C SER A 39 -7.36 -1.62 -4.01
N SER A 40 -8.44 -1.82 -4.77
CA SER A 40 -9.58 -0.90 -4.86
C SER A 40 -10.77 -1.60 -5.54
N THR A 41 -11.81 -0.84 -5.89
CA THR A 41 -12.86 -1.31 -6.79
C THR A 41 -12.27 -1.77 -8.13
N LEU A 42 -12.89 -2.75 -8.77
CA LEU A 42 -12.57 -3.17 -10.13
C LEU A 42 -12.85 -1.99 -11.08
N ASP A 43 -11.79 -1.38 -11.59
CA ASP A 43 -11.80 -0.22 -12.46
C ASP A 43 -11.43 -0.65 -13.88
N LEU A 44 -12.38 -0.50 -14.81
CA LEU A 44 -12.19 -0.88 -16.20
C LEU A 44 -11.01 -0.16 -16.87
N LYS A 45 -10.61 1.04 -16.39
CA LYS A 45 -9.45 1.77 -16.91
C LYS A 45 -8.12 1.12 -16.56
N GLN A 46 -8.10 0.25 -15.55
CA GLN A 46 -6.91 -0.47 -15.09
C GLN A 46 -6.87 -1.92 -15.59
N VAL A 47 -7.89 -2.37 -16.33
CA VAL A 47 -7.92 -3.71 -16.92
C VAL A 47 -6.89 -3.79 -18.04
N THR A 48 -5.88 -4.63 -17.83
CA THR A 48 -4.76 -4.87 -18.76
C THR A 48 -4.19 -6.26 -18.50
N ASP A 49 -3.46 -6.79 -19.47
CA ASP A 49 -2.64 -8.00 -19.37
C ASP A 49 -1.17 -7.70 -18.97
N ALA A 50 -0.79 -6.42 -18.84
CA ALA A 50 0.58 -6.01 -18.49
C ALA A 50 0.99 -6.38 -17.06
N PHE A 51 0.03 -6.67 -16.18
CA PHE A 51 0.26 -7.14 -14.82
C PHE A 51 -0.93 -7.96 -14.34
N ARG A 52 -0.69 -8.77 -13.31
CA ARG A 52 -1.71 -9.61 -12.69
C ARG A 52 -2.80 -8.74 -12.03
N ILE A 53 -4.05 -9.18 -12.16
CA ILE A 53 -5.22 -8.61 -11.47
C ILE A 53 -5.98 -9.75 -10.80
N THR A 54 -6.17 -9.68 -9.49
CA THR A 54 -6.92 -10.68 -8.71
C THR A 54 -8.21 -10.05 -8.20
N ILE A 55 -9.35 -10.73 -8.37
CA ILE A 55 -10.65 -10.24 -7.91
C ILE A 55 -10.77 -10.47 -6.41
N THR A 56 -11.08 -9.43 -5.62
CA THR A 56 -11.27 -9.56 -4.17
C THR A 56 -12.72 -9.87 -3.80
N TRP A 57 -13.66 -9.36 -4.57
CA TRP A 57 -15.09 -9.68 -4.52
C TRP A 57 -15.77 -9.33 -5.83
N SER A 58 -16.95 -9.91 -6.06
CA SER A 58 -17.89 -9.52 -7.12
C SER A 58 -19.30 -9.74 -6.59
N THR A 59 -20.18 -8.76 -6.74
CA THR A 59 -21.59 -8.91 -6.40
C THR A 59 -22.32 -9.90 -7.32
N PRO A 60 -22.23 -9.80 -8.66
CA PRO A 60 -22.92 -10.75 -9.55
C PRO A 60 -22.28 -12.15 -9.58
N HIS A 61 -20.98 -12.26 -9.26
CA HIS A 61 -20.25 -13.54 -9.30
C HIS A 61 -19.36 -13.76 -8.06
N PRO A 62 -19.92 -13.92 -6.84
CA PRO A 62 -19.14 -14.03 -5.60
C PRO A 62 -18.11 -15.17 -5.58
N GLN A 63 -18.42 -16.27 -6.27
CA GLN A 63 -17.54 -17.44 -6.42
C GLN A 63 -16.23 -17.16 -7.17
N MET A 64 -16.12 -15.99 -7.82
CA MET A 64 -14.91 -15.57 -8.53
C MET A 64 -13.95 -14.77 -7.64
N GLY A 65 -14.33 -14.45 -6.40
CA GLY A 65 -13.43 -13.86 -5.41
C GLY A 65 -12.20 -14.75 -5.15
N GLY A 66 -11.04 -14.12 -5.01
CA GLY A 66 -9.74 -14.78 -4.84
C GLY A 66 -9.10 -15.27 -6.13
N ARG A 67 -9.78 -15.20 -7.28
CA ARG A 67 -9.28 -15.70 -8.58
C ARG A 67 -8.68 -14.59 -9.44
N ASP A 68 -7.79 -14.96 -10.35
CA ASP A 68 -7.19 -14.03 -11.29
C ASP A 68 -8.13 -13.70 -12.45
N LEU A 69 -8.23 -12.43 -12.81
CA LEU A 69 -9.10 -11.94 -13.89
C LEU A 69 -8.78 -12.63 -15.23
N GLN A 70 -7.51 -12.95 -15.47
CA GLN A 70 -7.07 -13.65 -16.68
C GLN A 70 -7.58 -15.09 -16.74
N GLU A 71 -7.60 -15.79 -15.60
CA GLU A 71 -8.15 -17.16 -15.52
C GLU A 71 -9.67 -17.14 -15.71
N ILE A 72 -10.36 -16.19 -15.08
CA ILE A 72 -11.81 -16.02 -15.23
C ILE A 72 -12.18 -15.73 -16.69
N ALA A 73 -11.45 -14.83 -17.35
CA ALA A 73 -11.68 -14.51 -18.76
C ALA A 73 -11.44 -15.72 -19.68
N GLY A 74 -10.40 -16.52 -19.40
CA GLY A 74 -10.11 -17.75 -20.11
C GLY A 74 -11.21 -18.80 -19.94
N GLU A 75 -11.69 -19.02 -18.71
CA GLU A 75 -12.80 -19.94 -18.41
C GLU A 75 -14.10 -19.51 -19.11
N TRP A 76 -14.41 -18.22 -19.10
CA TRP A 76 -15.61 -17.67 -19.73
C TRP A 76 -15.49 -17.51 -21.25
N GLN A 77 -14.30 -17.74 -21.82
CA GLN A 77 -14.00 -17.55 -23.24
C GLN A 77 -14.36 -16.14 -23.74
N VAL A 78 -14.05 -15.12 -22.94
CA VAL A 78 -14.28 -13.71 -23.28
C VAL A 78 -12.99 -12.90 -23.10
N SER A 79 -12.98 -11.67 -23.61
CA SER A 79 -11.85 -10.76 -23.36
C SER A 79 -11.74 -10.37 -21.88
N LEU A 80 -10.55 -9.96 -21.43
CA LEU A 80 -10.34 -9.41 -20.08
C LEU A 80 -11.33 -8.29 -19.75
N MET A 81 -11.55 -7.39 -20.72
CA MET A 81 -12.47 -6.27 -20.58
C MET A 81 -13.93 -6.73 -20.41
N GLU A 82 -14.35 -7.74 -21.17
CA GLU A 82 -15.70 -8.29 -21.06
C GLU A 82 -15.90 -9.05 -19.74
N ALA A 83 -14.92 -9.85 -19.31
CA ALA A 83 -14.95 -10.48 -17.99
C ALA A 83 -15.06 -9.43 -16.88
N ALA A 84 -14.25 -8.37 -16.93
CA ALA A 84 -14.27 -7.31 -15.94
C ALA A 84 -15.63 -6.59 -15.87
N ARG A 85 -16.28 -6.34 -17.02
CA ARG A 85 -17.63 -5.75 -17.06
C ARG A 85 -18.67 -6.66 -16.39
N ARG A 86 -18.62 -7.97 -16.66
CA ARG A 86 -19.54 -8.94 -16.04
C ARG A 86 -19.33 -9.07 -14.54
N LEU A 87 -18.11 -8.90 -14.06
CA LEU A 87 -17.77 -8.96 -12.64
C LEU A 87 -18.24 -7.71 -11.87
N GLN A 88 -18.43 -6.56 -12.51
CA GLN A 88 -18.83 -5.33 -11.81
C GLN A 88 -20.27 -5.38 -11.27
N PRO A 89 -20.54 -4.79 -10.08
CA PRO A 89 -19.57 -4.18 -9.17
C PRO A 89 -18.70 -5.24 -8.47
N ALA A 90 -17.40 -4.95 -8.37
CA ALA A 90 -16.37 -5.84 -7.86
C ALA A 90 -15.22 -5.05 -7.22
N GLY A 91 -14.38 -5.75 -6.46
CA GLY A 91 -13.08 -5.29 -5.97
C GLY A 91 -11.93 -6.07 -6.61
N ALA A 92 -10.75 -5.47 -6.64
CA ALA A 92 -9.57 -6.10 -7.21
C ALA A 92 -8.26 -5.64 -6.56
N VAL A 93 -7.28 -6.55 -6.58
CA VAL A 93 -5.86 -6.28 -6.36
C VAL A 93 -5.16 -6.16 -7.71
N TYR A 94 -4.39 -5.09 -7.89
CA TYR A 94 -3.60 -4.80 -9.08
C TYR A 94 -2.11 -4.89 -8.75
N TYR A 95 -1.40 -5.84 -9.35
CA TYR A 95 0.05 -6.05 -9.18
C TYR A 95 0.87 -5.14 -10.12
N GLY A 96 0.42 -3.91 -10.28
CA GLY A 96 0.94 -2.96 -11.27
C GLY A 96 1.98 -1.98 -10.74
N MET A 97 2.64 -2.26 -9.61
CA MET A 97 3.68 -1.40 -9.04
C MET A 97 5.03 -2.13 -9.03
N ASP A 98 6.12 -1.37 -9.07
CA ASP A 98 7.47 -1.91 -8.93
C ASP A 98 7.97 -1.78 -7.48
N GLU A 99 8.58 -2.85 -6.97
CA GLU A 99 9.08 -2.93 -5.59
C GLU A 99 10.22 -1.94 -5.32
N ALA A 100 11.07 -1.61 -6.31
CA ALA A 100 12.13 -0.63 -6.13
C ALA A 100 11.56 0.79 -5.97
N ASP A 101 10.47 1.12 -6.66
CA ASP A 101 9.75 2.36 -6.46
C ASP A 101 9.10 2.43 -5.06
N VAL A 102 8.47 1.34 -4.61
CA VAL A 102 7.91 1.22 -3.25
C VAL A 102 8.98 1.45 -2.19
N ARG A 103 10.14 0.78 -2.32
CA ARG A 103 11.28 0.95 -1.41
C ARG A 103 11.76 2.39 -1.35
N ARG A 104 11.91 3.04 -2.51
CA ARG A 104 12.36 4.43 -2.58
C ARG A 104 11.38 5.40 -1.92
N ILE A 105 10.09 5.21 -2.16
CA ILE A 105 9.04 6.02 -1.52
C ILE A 105 9.02 5.76 0.00
N LEU A 106 9.03 4.50 0.42
CA LEU A 106 8.98 4.12 1.84
C LEU A 106 10.18 4.66 2.62
N ALA A 107 11.38 4.64 2.03
CA ALA A 107 12.60 5.17 2.63
C ALA A 107 12.60 6.70 2.75
N HIS A 108 11.83 7.41 1.92
CA HIS A 108 11.87 8.86 1.86
C HIS A 108 11.48 9.52 3.20
N PRO A 109 12.20 10.55 3.71
CA PRO A 109 11.95 11.14 5.04
C PRO A 109 10.52 11.67 5.25
N LEU A 110 9.87 12.12 4.18
CA LEU A 110 8.49 12.63 4.22
C LEU A 110 7.40 11.55 4.09
N SER A 111 7.78 10.27 4.05
CA SER A 111 6.84 9.15 3.92
C SER A 111 6.51 8.53 5.28
N MET A 112 5.23 8.57 5.63
CA MET A 112 4.59 7.81 6.72
C MET A 112 4.23 6.40 6.26
N VAL A 113 3.94 5.52 7.20
CA VAL A 113 3.36 4.20 6.91
C VAL A 113 1.84 4.28 7.04
N GLY A 114 1.12 3.87 5.99
CA GLY A 114 -0.33 3.69 6.00
C GLY A 114 -0.66 2.32 5.43
N SER A 115 -1.61 1.58 6.04
CA SER A 115 -1.93 0.23 5.57
C SER A 115 -2.76 0.23 4.29
N ASP A 116 -3.68 1.19 4.14
CA ASP A 116 -4.70 1.22 3.08
C ASP A 116 -5.55 -0.08 3.06
N GLY A 117 -5.75 -0.70 4.23
CA GLY A 117 -6.54 -1.93 4.36
C GLY A 117 -8.00 -1.74 3.95
N LEU A 118 -8.56 -2.70 3.22
CA LEU A 118 -10.00 -2.77 2.89
C LEU A 118 -10.64 -3.88 3.73
N PRO A 119 -11.26 -3.56 4.87
CA PRO A 119 -11.69 -4.57 5.85
C PRO A 119 -12.90 -5.40 5.41
N GLU A 120 -13.72 -4.87 4.50
CA GLU A 120 -14.95 -5.53 4.02
C GLU A 120 -14.71 -6.47 2.83
N ASP A 121 -13.49 -6.50 2.29
CA ASP A 121 -13.16 -7.39 1.17
C ASP A 121 -13.07 -8.85 1.70
N PRO A 122 -13.83 -9.82 1.13
CA PRO A 122 -13.76 -11.24 1.52
C PRO A 122 -12.38 -11.87 1.29
N PHE A 123 -11.69 -11.43 0.23
CA PHE A 123 -10.31 -11.81 -0.08
C PHE A 123 -9.44 -10.56 -0.09
N PRO A 124 -9.14 -9.97 1.09
CA PRO A 124 -8.52 -8.66 1.17
C PRO A 124 -7.04 -8.72 0.81
N HIS A 125 -6.51 -7.61 0.31
CA HIS A 125 -5.07 -7.45 0.14
C HIS A 125 -4.33 -7.63 1.49
N PRO A 126 -3.19 -8.36 1.56
CA PRO A 126 -2.48 -8.68 2.81
C PRO A 126 -2.02 -7.46 3.62
N ARG A 127 -1.96 -6.28 2.98
CA ARG A 127 -1.70 -4.99 3.64
C ARG A 127 -2.64 -4.68 4.80
N LEU A 128 -3.88 -5.20 4.78
CA LEU A 128 -4.84 -5.05 5.87
C LEU A 128 -4.27 -5.55 7.20
N TRP A 129 -3.55 -6.68 7.17
CA TRP A 129 -3.07 -7.36 8.37
C TRP A 129 -1.56 -7.19 8.60
N GLY A 130 -0.78 -6.99 7.54
CA GLY A 130 0.67 -7.10 7.59
C GLY A 130 1.45 -5.81 7.37
N ALA A 131 0.81 -4.65 7.15
CA ALA A 131 1.55 -3.44 6.75
C ALA A 131 2.62 -3.03 7.76
N PHE A 132 2.26 -2.77 9.02
CA PHE A 132 3.22 -2.28 10.01
C PHE A 132 4.30 -3.33 10.36
N PRO A 133 3.97 -4.60 10.64
CA PRO A 133 5.00 -5.63 10.89
C PRO A 133 5.94 -5.83 9.70
N ARG A 134 5.42 -5.77 8.45
CA ARG A 134 6.27 -5.86 7.25
C ARG A 134 7.29 -4.72 7.15
N VAL A 135 6.95 -3.51 7.61
CA VAL A 135 7.94 -2.41 7.69
C VAL A 135 9.00 -2.69 8.75
N LEU A 136 8.60 -3.16 9.94
CA LEU A 136 9.50 -3.42 11.07
C LEU A 136 10.43 -4.62 10.81
N GLY A 137 9.88 -5.76 10.39
CA GLY A 137 10.63 -6.97 10.07
C GLY A 137 11.29 -6.89 8.71
N HIS A 138 10.51 -7.06 7.64
CA HIS A 138 11.07 -7.19 6.30
C HIS A 138 11.88 -5.96 5.85
N PHE A 139 11.33 -4.75 5.93
CA PHE A 139 12.04 -3.58 5.39
C PHE A 139 13.14 -3.05 6.31
N SER A 140 12.91 -2.98 7.63
CA SER A 140 13.92 -2.45 8.55
C SER A 140 14.96 -3.49 8.95
N ARG A 141 14.56 -4.68 9.44
CA ARG A 141 15.49 -5.72 9.89
C ARG A 141 16.13 -6.48 8.72
N ASP A 142 15.34 -7.04 7.82
CA ASP A 142 15.85 -8.03 6.84
C ASP A 142 16.52 -7.37 5.63
N VAL A 143 15.89 -6.32 5.08
CA VAL A 143 16.40 -5.55 3.93
C VAL A 143 17.37 -4.46 4.36
N GLY A 144 17.29 -3.97 5.60
CA GLY A 144 18.12 -2.86 6.08
C GLY A 144 17.81 -1.54 5.39
N LEU A 145 16.56 -1.31 4.94
CA LEU A 145 16.16 -0.12 4.19
C LEU A 145 16.32 1.18 5.01
N PHE A 146 16.10 1.08 6.33
CA PHE A 146 16.35 2.13 7.32
C PHE A 146 16.40 1.49 8.72
N PRO A 147 17.04 2.15 9.72
CA PRO A 147 17.13 1.61 11.07
C PRO A 147 15.75 1.55 11.75
N LEU A 148 15.62 0.66 12.75
CA LEU A 148 14.35 0.38 13.42
C LEU A 148 13.70 1.62 14.04
N HIS A 149 14.48 2.52 14.64
CA HIS A 149 13.95 3.76 15.22
C HIS A 149 13.35 4.68 14.15
N THR A 150 13.89 4.69 12.93
CA THR A 150 13.31 5.42 11.78
C THR A 150 12.01 4.76 11.33
N ALA A 151 11.95 3.43 11.29
CA ALA A 151 10.73 2.69 11.01
C ALA A 151 9.62 3.07 12.02
N VAL A 152 9.92 3.00 13.32
CA VAL A 152 8.99 3.37 14.40
C VAL A 152 8.55 4.82 14.27
N HIS A 153 9.46 5.76 14.06
CA HIS A 153 9.12 7.18 13.91
C HIS A 153 8.16 7.44 12.74
N LYS A 154 8.35 6.78 11.60
CA LYS A 154 7.48 6.89 10.40
C LYS A 154 6.04 6.41 10.61
N MET A 155 5.79 5.63 11.66
CA MET A 155 4.46 5.11 12.03
C MET A 155 3.96 5.63 13.38
N THR A 156 4.68 6.54 14.03
CA THR A 156 4.34 7.13 15.33
C THR A 156 4.49 8.66 15.29
N GLY A 157 5.64 9.20 15.72
CA GLY A 157 5.88 10.64 15.86
C GLY A 157 5.70 11.43 14.55
N LEU A 158 6.12 10.89 13.40
CA LEU A 158 5.90 11.55 12.11
C LEU A 158 4.40 11.66 11.80
N SER A 159 3.65 10.59 12.03
CA SER A 159 2.19 10.57 11.83
C SER A 159 1.48 11.52 12.78
N ALA A 160 1.81 11.48 14.06
CA ALA A 160 1.22 12.38 15.06
C ALA A 160 1.46 13.85 14.72
N ALA A 161 2.69 14.21 14.33
CA ALA A 161 3.03 15.57 13.91
C ALA A 161 2.26 16.01 12.66
N ARG A 162 2.09 15.11 11.66
CA ARG A 162 1.40 15.44 10.41
C ARG A 162 -0.10 15.63 10.56
N PHE A 163 -0.73 14.83 11.42
CA PHE A 163 -2.17 14.90 11.67
C PHE A 163 -2.55 15.81 12.84
N GLY A 164 -1.58 16.46 13.50
CA GLY A 164 -1.85 17.33 14.65
C GLY A 164 -2.38 16.58 15.87
N LEU A 165 -1.98 15.32 16.05
CA LEU A 165 -2.41 14.50 17.18
C LEU A 165 -1.60 14.89 18.42
N ALA A 166 -2.11 15.86 19.17
CA ALA A 166 -1.47 16.37 20.37
C ALA A 166 -1.18 15.23 21.37
N GLU A 167 0.03 15.26 21.95
CA GLU A 167 0.44 14.38 23.05
C GLU A 167 0.41 12.88 22.69
N ARG A 168 0.55 12.53 21.40
CA ARG A 168 0.61 11.14 20.88
C ARG A 168 1.86 10.92 20.02
N GLY A 169 2.18 9.65 19.76
CA GLY A 169 3.24 9.25 18.83
C GLY A 169 4.66 9.28 19.41
N GLU A 170 4.84 9.64 20.69
CA GLU A 170 6.13 9.61 21.39
C GLU A 170 5.96 9.02 22.80
N ILE A 171 7.00 8.35 23.30
CA ILE A 171 7.04 7.87 24.68
C ILE A 171 7.59 9.00 25.56
N ARG A 172 6.70 9.77 26.17
CA ARG A 172 7.04 10.94 26.99
C ARG A 172 6.09 11.10 28.16
N GLN A 173 6.60 11.60 29.29
CA GLN A 173 5.74 11.93 30.44
C GLN A 173 4.68 12.96 30.03
N GLY A 174 3.42 12.71 30.40
CA GLY A 174 2.27 13.54 30.05
C GLY A 174 1.61 13.18 28.72
N TYR A 175 2.20 12.31 27.90
CA TYR A 175 1.57 11.84 26.65
C TYR A 175 0.60 10.68 26.89
N TRP A 176 -0.29 10.43 25.93
CA TRP A 176 -1.20 9.29 25.96
C TRP A 176 -0.41 7.97 25.96
N ALA A 177 -0.89 7.00 26.72
CA ALA A 177 -0.25 5.69 26.89
C ALA A 177 -0.54 4.71 25.72
N ASP A 178 -0.42 5.18 24.47
CA ASP A 178 -0.55 4.35 23.27
C ASP A 178 0.77 3.61 23.04
N LEU A 179 0.90 2.41 23.58
CA LEU A 179 2.14 1.64 23.58
C LEU A 179 2.00 0.31 22.86
N VAL A 180 3.05 -0.09 22.13
CA VAL A 180 3.19 -1.40 21.52
C VAL A 180 4.50 -2.02 21.99
N LEU A 181 4.43 -3.21 22.57
CA LEU A 181 5.60 -4.05 22.84
C LEU A 181 5.70 -5.10 21.73
N PHE A 182 6.84 -5.16 21.06
CA PHE A 182 7.11 -6.15 20.03
C PHE A 182 8.55 -6.68 20.15
N ASP A 183 8.77 -7.92 19.71
CA ASP A 183 10.10 -8.52 19.62
C ASP A 183 10.73 -8.12 18.27
N PRO A 184 11.82 -7.31 18.25
CA PRO A 184 12.42 -6.85 17.01
C PRO A 184 12.99 -7.98 16.14
N LEU A 185 13.28 -9.15 16.73
CA LEU A 185 13.81 -10.31 16.00
C LEU A 185 12.72 -11.18 15.40
N ARG A 186 11.45 -10.99 15.78
CA ARG A 186 10.32 -11.85 15.38
C ARG A 186 9.15 -11.12 14.73
N VAL A 187 9.11 -9.79 14.82
CA VAL A 187 8.10 -8.94 14.15
C VAL A 187 8.19 -9.02 12.62
#